data_AF-A0A1Y4AU75-F1
#
_entry.id   AF-A0A1Y4AU75-F1
#
_cell.length_a   1.000
_cell.length_b   1.000
_cell.length_c   1.000
_cell.angle_alpha   90.00
_cell.angle_beta   90.00
_cell.angle_gamma   90.00
#
_symmetry.space_group_name_H-M   'P 1'
#
loop_
_entity.id
_entity.type
_entity.pdbx_description
1 polymer ?
#
loop_
_entity_poly.entity_id
_entity_poly.type
_entity_poly.pdbx_seq_one_letter_code
_entity_poly.pdbx_strand_id
1 'polypeptide(L)'
;MNSNLKKHYTQGGLIGTSNVNNYFRSAHVTFETPYKTGTKPNVVATVRNYGNTVIDARLTTLYKNESATSVDLFVADPQGEIGGLGYEISWMAVGEID
;
A
#
# COMPACT_ATOMS: atom_id res chain seq x y z
N MET A 1 -37.11 6.47 -2.45
CA MET A 1 -35.91 7.24 -2.06
C MET A 1 -34.77 6.80 -2.95
N ASN A 2 -34.30 7.65 -3.87
CA ASN A 2 -33.04 7.40 -4.56
C ASN A 2 -31.93 7.65 -3.54
N SER A 3 -31.34 6.58 -2.99
CA SER A 3 -30.08 6.76 -2.29
C SER A 3 -29.01 7.04 -3.35
N ASN A 4 -28.71 8.31 -3.60
CA ASN A 4 -27.52 8.76 -4.33
C ASN A 4 -26.23 8.44 -3.54
N LEU A 5 -26.20 7.33 -2.80
CA LEU A 5 -25.03 6.83 -2.11
C LEU A 5 -24.11 6.28 -3.18
N LYS A 6 -23.03 7.02 -3.45
CA LYS A 6 -21.94 6.53 -4.26
C LYS A 6 -21.45 5.22 -3.65
N LYS A 7 -21.54 4.12 -4.40
CA LYS A 7 -21.09 2.81 -3.93
C LYS A 7 -19.56 2.84 -3.90
N HIS A 8 -18.99 2.98 -2.71
CA HIS A 8 -17.56 2.80 -2.53
C HIS A 8 -17.24 1.32 -2.48
N TYR A 9 -16.38 0.90 -3.39
CA TYR A 9 -15.81 -0.44 -3.44
C TYR A 9 -14.51 -0.47 -2.64
N THR A 10 -14.27 -1.55 -1.91
CA THR A 10 -13.07 -1.73 -1.09
C THR A 10 -12.28 -2.92 -1.61
N GLN A 11 -10.99 -2.73 -1.80
CA GLN A 11 -10.04 -3.78 -2.14
C GLN A 11 -8.88 -3.73 -1.14
N GLY A 12 -8.27 -4.86 -0.85
CA GLY A 12 -7.18 -4.91 0.11
C GLY A 12 -6.54 -6.28 0.16
N GLY A 13 -5.39 -6.36 0.83
CA GLY A 13 -4.68 -7.61 0.96
C GLY A 13 -3.32 -7.47 1.62
N LEU A 14 -2.52 -8.53 1.47
CA LEU A 14 -1.11 -8.57 1.84
C LEU A 14 -0.28 -8.63 0.56
N ILE A 15 0.84 -7.92 0.55
CA ILE A 15 1.79 -7.99 -0.57
C ILE A 15 3.22 -8.01 -0.04
N GLY A 16 4.03 -8.92 -0.58
CA GLY A 16 5.46 -8.99 -0.30
C GLY A 16 6.22 -7.84 -0.96
N THR A 17 7.32 -7.42 -0.34
CA THR A 17 8.14 -6.31 -0.84
C THR A 17 9.46 -6.77 -1.44
N SER A 18 9.95 -5.99 -2.41
CA SER A 18 11.27 -6.14 -3.02
C SER A 18 12.23 -5.07 -2.49
N ASN A 19 13.52 -5.40 -2.38
CA ASN A 19 14.56 -4.43 -2.03
C ASN A 19 14.78 -3.44 -3.19
N VAL A 20 14.88 -2.16 -2.86
CA VAL A 20 15.25 -1.10 -3.79
C VAL A 20 16.51 -0.42 -3.28
N ASN A 21 17.64 -0.73 -3.90
CA ASN A 21 18.95 -0.12 -3.66
C ASN A 21 19.38 -0.09 -2.18
N ASN A 22 18.91 -1.04 -1.35
CA ASN A 22 19.13 -1.06 0.11
C ASN A 22 18.62 0.15 0.90
N TYR A 23 17.82 1.04 0.30
CA TYR A 23 17.30 2.24 0.98
C TYR A 23 15.85 2.11 1.42
N PHE A 24 15.04 1.40 0.64
CA PHE A 24 13.63 1.15 0.95
C PHE A 24 13.19 -0.14 0.29
N ARG A 25 12.00 -0.59 0.66
CA ARG A 25 11.34 -1.74 0.07
C ARG A 25 10.11 -1.27 -0.68
N SER A 26 9.76 -1.89 -1.78
CA SER A 26 8.57 -1.51 -2.56
C SER A 26 7.71 -2.71 -2.93
N ALA A 27 6.44 -2.43 -3.20
CA ALA A 27 5.48 -3.36 -3.76
C ALA A 27 4.54 -2.60 -4.72
N HIS A 28 4.26 -3.18 -5.88
CA HIS A 28 3.27 -2.65 -6.82
C HIS A 28 1.96 -3.41 -6.66
N VAL A 29 0.87 -2.69 -6.40
CA VAL A 29 -0.47 -3.26 -6.31
C VAL A 29 -1.25 -2.87 -7.55
N THR A 30 -1.70 -3.87 -8.30
CA THR A 30 -2.74 -3.71 -9.32
C THR A 30 -4.09 -4.02 -8.68
N PHE A 31 -5.06 -3.12 -8.84
CA PHE A 31 -6.42 -3.37 -8.38
C PHE A 31 -7.10 -4.38 -9.30
N GLU A 32 -7.70 -5.42 -8.73
CA GLU A 32 -8.41 -6.46 -9.48
C GLU A 32 -9.62 -5.86 -10.22
N THR A 33 -10.32 -4.95 -9.55
CA THR A 33 -11.35 -4.10 -10.18
C THR A 33 -10.83 -2.67 -10.26
N PRO A 34 -10.64 -2.11 -11.45
CA PRO A 34 -10.31 -0.69 -11.60
C PRO A 34 -11.38 0.19 -10.94
N TYR A 35 -10.93 1.23 -10.23
CA TYR A 35 -11.80 2.31 -9.79
C TYR A 35 -12.21 3.18 -10.98
N LYS A 36 -13.18 4.06 -10.75
CA LYS A 36 -13.70 5.00 -11.73
C LYS A 36 -12.58 5.81 -12.39
N THR A 37 -12.58 5.85 -13.71
CA THR A 37 -11.56 6.56 -14.49
C THR A 37 -11.51 8.05 -14.12
N GLY A 38 -10.30 8.59 -13.98
CA GLY A 38 -10.09 9.99 -13.56
C GLY A 38 -10.24 10.23 -12.06
N THR A 39 -10.49 9.19 -11.27
CA THR A 39 -10.50 9.27 -9.80
C THR A 39 -9.30 8.52 -9.21
N LYS A 40 -8.98 8.85 -7.96
CA LYS A 40 -7.96 8.16 -7.17
C LYS A 40 -8.66 7.58 -5.92
N PRO A 41 -8.51 6.28 -5.63
CA PRO A 41 -9.02 5.74 -4.39
C PRO A 41 -8.26 6.32 -3.20
N ASN A 42 -8.89 6.32 -2.02
CA ASN A 42 -8.18 6.53 -0.77
C ASN A 42 -7.43 5.26 -0.43
N VAL A 43 -6.13 5.37 -0.16
CA VAL A 43 -5.26 4.22 0.14
C VAL A 43 -4.73 4.35 1.56
N VAL A 44 -4.78 3.25 2.30
CA VAL A 44 -4.09 3.08 3.57
C VAL A 44 -3.23 1.83 3.50
N ALA A 45 -2.04 1.90 4.10
CA ALA A 45 -1.10 0.79 4.11
C ALA A 45 -0.31 0.80 5.41
N THR A 46 0.04 -0.39 5.88
CA THR A 46 0.86 -0.59 7.07
C THR A 46 1.80 -1.76 6.84
N VAL A 47 3.02 -1.65 7.36
CA VAL A 47 3.98 -2.76 7.34
C VAL A 47 3.51 -3.84 8.31
N ARG A 48 3.45 -5.08 7.82
CA ARG A 48 3.32 -6.26 8.66
C ARG A 48 4.71 -6.80 8.92
N ASN A 49 5.11 -6.71 10.18
CA ASN A 49 6.41 -7.17 10.64
C ASN A 49 6.27 -8.44 11.47
N TYR A 50 7.13 -9.42 11.22
CA TYR A 50 7.17 -10.68 11.96
C TYR A 50 8.40 -10.77 12.90
N GLY A 51 9.28 -9.77 12.87
CA GLY A 51 10.44 -9.65 13.74
C GLY A 51 10.16 -8.88 15.04
N ASN A 52 11.15 -8.88 15.92
CA ASN A 52 11.18 -8.04 17.13
C ASN A 52 12.56 -7.37 17.27
N THR A 53 13.04 -6.79 16.18
CA THR A 53 14.31 -6.05 16.10
C THR A 53 14.08 -4.55 16.32
N VAL A 54 15.15 -3.82 16.64
CA VAL A 54 15.10 -2.36 16.86
C VAL A 54 14.64 -1.59 15.62
N ILE A 55 14.84 -2.16 14.42
CA ILE A 55 14.38 -1.57 13.15
C ILE A 55 12.85 -1.61 13.04
N ASP A 56 12.22 -2.66 13.58
CA ASP A 56 10.81 -2.97 13.33
C ASP A 56 9.86 -1.90 13.90
N ALA A 57 10.21 -1.32 15.05
CA ALA A 57 9.42 -0.30 15.74
C ALA A 57 9.44 1.08 15.06
N ARG A 58 10.37 1.32 14.14
CA ARG A 58 10.57 2.63 13.46
C ARG A 58 10.22 2.59 11.98
N LEU A 59 9.83 1.43 11.45
CA LEU A 59 9.44 1.32 10.05
C LEU A 59 8.22 2.19 9.77
N THR A 60 8.24 2.78 8.59
CA THR A 60 7.16 3.63 8.08
C THR A 60 6.66 3.09 6.75
N THR A 61 5.41 3.39 6.44
CA THR A 61 4.80 3.06 5.16
C THR A 61 4.41 4.35 4.43
N LEU A 62 4.65 4.38 3.13
CA LEU A 62 4.20 5.45 2.24
C LEU A 62 3.64 4.83 0.96
N TYR A 63 2.84 5.59 0.23
CA TYR A 63 2.39 5.21 -1.10
C TYR A 63 2.59 6.34 -2.10
N LYS A 64 2.69 5.99 -3.38
CA LYS A 64 2.82 6.93 -4.50
C LYS A 64 2.17 6.34 -5.75
N ASN A 65 2.05 7.18 -6.78
CA ASN A 65 1.61 6.79 -8.12
C ASN A 65 0.24 6.13 -8.12
N GLU A 66 -0.62 6.54 -7.19
CA GLU A 66 -1.99 6.07 -7.11
C GLU A 66 -2.77 6.53 -8.34
N SER A 67 -3.47 5.56 -8.93
CA SER A 67 -4.31 5.73 -10.10
C SER A 67 -5.62 4.94 -9.91
N ALA A 68 -6.47 4.95 -10.92
CA ALA A 68 -7.67 4.12 -10.93
C ALA A 68 -7.36 2.61 -10.95
N THR A 69 -6.17 2.22 -11.40
CA THR A 69 -5.82 0.81 -11.64
C THR A 69 -4.72 0.27 -10.73
N SER A 70 -3.96 1.13 -10.05
CA SER A 70 -2.82 0.69 -9.25
C SER A 70 -2.34 1.71 -8.23
N VAL A 71 -1.45 1.25 -7.35
CA VAL A 71 -0.67 2.08 -6.42
C VAL A 71 0.69 1.43 -6.13
N ASP A 72 1.72 2.25 -5.94
CA ASP A 72 3.02 1.81 -5.43
C ASP A 72 3.08 2.03 -3.92
N LEU A 73 3.45 0.98 -3.17
CA LEU A 73 3.60 0.99 -1.73
C LEU A 73 5.07 0.83 -1.37
N PHE A 74 5.50 1.47 -0.29
CA PHE A 74 6.88 1.39 0.17
C PHE A 74 6.97 1.22 1.68
N VAL A 75 7.99 0.49 2.12
CA VAL A 75 8.43 0.42 3.52
C VAL A 75 9.81 1.07 3.60
N ALA A 76 9.98 1.98 4.56
CA ALA A 76 11.25 2.66 4.78
C ALA A 76 11.59 2.69 6.27
N ASP A 77 12.87 2.56 6.57
CA ASP A 77 13.44 2.92 7.86
C ASP A 77 13.98 4.36 7.77
N PRO A 78 13.52 5.30 8.62
CA PRO A 78 14.06 6.66 8.68
C PRO A 78 15.58 6.74 8.91
N GLN A 79 16.19 5.70 9.49
CA GLN A 79 17.65 5.62 9.71
C GLN A 79 18.41 4.94 8.56
N GLY A 80 17.69 4.41 7.55
CA GLY A 80 18.30 3.78 6.39
C GLY A 80 18.82 2.35 6.62
N GLU A 81 18.49 1.72 7.74
CA GLU A 81 18.98 0.37 8.08
C GLU A 81 17.99 -0.73 7.66
N ILE A 82 17.16 -0.47 6.64
CA ILE A 82 16.20 -1.44 6.10
C ILE A 82 16.95 -2.51 5.29
N GLY A 83 17.56 -3.46 6.00
CA GLY A 83 18.43 -4.49 5.43
C GLY A 83 17.72 -5.52 4.53
N GLY A 84 18.28 -6.73 4.49
CA GLY A 84 17.78 -7.84 3.64
C GLY A 84 16.45 -8.46 4.08
N LEU A 85 15.86 -8.01 5.19
CA LEU A 85 14.62 -8.57 5.74
C LEU A 85 13.45 -8.45 4.76
N GLY A 86 12.68 -9.52 4.65
CA GLY A 86 11.43 -9.53 3.89
C GLY A 86 10.31 -8.93 4.70
N TYR A 87 9.75 -7.81 4.24
CA TYR A 87 8.57 -7.20 4.83
C TYR A 87 7.36 -7.41 3.94
N GLU A 88 6.20 -7.55 4.56
CA GLU A 88 4.91 -7.51 3.89
C GLU A 88 4.19 -6.21 4.19
N ILE A 89 3.33 -5.77 3.29
CA ILE A 89 2.46 -4.62 3.48
C ILE A 89 1.03 -5.11 3.51
N SER A 90 0.30 -4.78 4.58
CA SER A 90 -1.15 -4.86 4.59
C SER A 90 -1.71 -3.55 4.06
N TRP A 91 -2.59 -3.62 3.07
CA TRP A 91 -3.12 -2.45 2.39
C TRP A 91 -4.61 -2.55 2.17
N MET A 92 -5.24 -1.38 2.04
CA MET A 92 -6.63 -1.22 1.66
C MET A 92 -6.77 0.02 0.78
N ALA A 93 -7.57 -0.10 -0.27
CA ALA A 93 -7.99 0.98 -1.14
C ALA A 93 -9.52 1.06 -1.13
N VAL A 94 -10.07 2.29 -1.09
CA VAL A 94 -11.51 2.54 -1.12
C VAL A 94 -11.81 3.65 -2.12
N GLY A 95 -12.72 3.39 -3.05
CA GLY A 95 -13.07 4.35 -4.10
C GLY A 95 -14.36 3.98 -4.83
N GLU A 96 -14.79 4.86 -5.74
CA GLU A 96 -15.95 4.60 -6.60
C GLU A 96 -15.54 3.65 -7.75
N ILE A 97 -16.44 2.75 -8.14
CA ILE A 97 -16.36 1.98 -9.39
C ILE A 97 -17.50 2.43 -10.32
N ASP A 98 -17.35 2.20 -11.63
CA ASP A 98 -18.41 2.44 -12.62
C ASP A 98 -19.43 1.27 -12.67
#